data_AF-A0A0W0SHM3-F1
#
_entry.id   AF-A0A0W0SHM3-F1
#
_cell.length_a   1.000
_cell.length_b   1.000
_cell.length_c   1.000
_cell.angle_alpha   90.00
_cell.angle_beta   90.00
_cell.angle_gamma   90.00
#
_symmetry.space_group_name_H-M   'P 1'
#
loop_
_entity.id
_entity.type
_entity.pdbx_description
1 polymer ?
#
loop_
_entity_poly.entity_id
_entity_poly.type
_entity_poly.pdbx_seq_one_letter_code
_entity_poly.pdbx_strand_id
1 'polypeptide(L)'
;MYPTPPEHLDDLLEDCKKKGAFKPIAYEWYRYVAQITLVSASIDFRSPSITFENISNYGVLIGLLGRMSRLMLTNMKLSSEGLSGESTLIIDRCINESAIILMWLCTKKDDQYFNIFKSKGLFSDLKLKSEIQKNIEARKGNQLPIENRMLKSISHYLSESGINEDQIKSLQSKMPNMRQMMIEIGMDSTHYTVIMNIGSHNLHGTWTALKQNYYGEKDGTVFIKDLNTSNTHINQYIQVAILVIEANIAFFDCVIDSSEEFKSFYTMFKSIKEEVLKIRNLYEKSISVV
;
A
#
# COMPACT_ATOMS: atom_id res chain seq x y z
N MET A 1 21.58 -4.52 -8.46
CA MET A 1 21.96 -3.13 -8.77
C MET A 1 21.00 -2.23 -8.00
N TYR A 2 21.51 -1.30 -7.21
CA TYR A 2 20.67 -0.33 -6.51
C TYR A 2 20.05 0.62 -7.55
N PRO A 3 18.75 0.97 -7.47
CA PRO A 3 18.18 1.91 -8.41
C PRO A 3 18.88 3.26 -8.27
N THR A 4 19.09 3.95 -9.37
CA THR A 4 19.58 5.32 -9.38
C THR A 4 18.41 6.29 -9.27
N PRO A 5 18.56 7.41 -8.56
CA PRO A 5 17.56 8.47 -8.58
C PRO A 5 17.37 8.98 -10.02
N PRO A 6 16.23 9.63 -10.35
CA PRO A 6 16.00 10.10 -11.70
C PRO A 6 17.13 11.03 -12.18
N GLU A 7 17.68 10.74 -13.36
CA GLU A 7 18.77 11.51 -13.98
C GLU A 7 18.24 12.84 -14.55
N HIS A 8 19.12 13.82 -14.74
CA HIS A 8 18.78 15.14 -15.31
C HIS A 8 17.68 15.89 -14.55
N LEU A 9 17.66 15.76 -13.22
CA LEU A 9 16.61 16.36 -12.39
C LEU A 9 16.50 17.87 -12.56
N ASP A 10 17.62 18.57 -12.71
CA ASP A 10 17.66 20.02 -12.86
C ASP A 10 17.08 20.46 -14.22
N ASP A 11 17.46 19.77 -15.30
CA ASP A 11 16.93 20.03 -16.65
C ASP A 11 15.41 19.75 -16.71
N LEU A 12 14.98 18.62 -16.13
CA LEU A 12 13.57 18.25 -16.02
C LEU A 12 12.80 19.25 -15.15
N LEU A 13 13.35 19.69 -14.02
CA LEU A 13 12.74 20.68 -13.15
C LEU A 13 12.61 22.04 -13.84
N GLU A 14 13.62 22.46 -14.60
CA GLU A 14 13.57 23.72 -15.34
C GLU A 14 12.54 23.67 -16.47
N ASP A 15 12.47 22.56 -17.21
CA ASP A 15 11.44 22.34 -18.23
C ASP A 15 10.03 22.28 -17.62
N CYS A 16 9.87 21.59 -16.48
CA CYS A 16 8.61 21.54 -15.73
C CYS A 16 8.17 22.93 -15.28
N LYS A 17 9.09 23.77 -14.78
CA LYS A 17 8.79 25.16 -14.39
C LYS A 17 8.35 26.01 -15.57
N LYS A 18 9.01 25.86 -16.74
CA LYS A 18 8.65 26.59 -17.97
C LYS A 18 7.29 26.18 -18.51
N LYS A 19 6.96 24.89 -18.45
CA LYS A 19 5.73 24.32 -19.03
C LYS A 19 4.56 24.17 -18.05
N GLY A 20 4.78 24.37 -16.75
CA GLY A 20 3.80 24.08 -15.70
C GLY A 20 3.46 22.58 -15.56
N ALA A 21 4.30 21.69 -16.11
CA ALA A 21 4.00 20.28 -16.30
C ALA A 21 4.83 19.39 -15.36
N PHE A 22 4.44 19.29 -14.09
CA PHE A 22 5.19 18.54 -13.06
C PHE A 22 4.86 17.04 -12.99
N LYS A 23 3.90 16.56 -13.78
CA LYS A 23 3.49 15.14 -13.77
C LYS A 23 4.63 14.18 -14.16
N PRO A 24 5.45 14.43 -15.20
CA PRO A 24 6.53 13.52 -15.59
C PRO A 24 7.56 13.33 -14.48
N ILE A 25 8.00 14.40 -13.82
CA ILE A 25 8.97 14.29 -12.73
C ILE A 25 8.38 13.57 -11.51
N ALA A 26 7.11 13.81 -11.16
CA ALA A 26 6.45 13.08 -10.08
C ALA A 26 6.32 11.57 -10.39
N TYR A 27 6.04 11.22 -11.65
CA TYR A 27 5.98 9.83 -12.11
C TYR A 27 7.35 9.13 -11.98
N GLU A 28 8.45 9.82 -12.32
CA GLU A 28 9.80 9.29 -12.18
C GLU A 28 10.21 9.06 -10.72
N TRP A 29 9.86 9.97 -9.82
CA TRP A 29 10.08 9.74 -8.39
C TRP A 29 9.20 8.62 -7.84
N TYR A 30 7.95 8.51 -8.29
CA TYR A 30 7.09 7.39 -7.92
C TYR A 30 7.69 6.04 -8.35
N ARG A 31 8.25 5.97 -9.56
CA ARG A 31 9.01 4.81 -10.05
C ARG A 31 10.19 4.47 -9.14
N TYR A 32 10.99 5.48 -8.84
CA TYR A 32 12.19 5.31 -8.02
C TYR A 32 11.83 4.82 -6.60
N VAL A 33 10.79 5.39 -5.98
CA VAL A 33 10.28 4.95 -4.67
C VAL A 33 9.75 3.52 -4.73
N ALA A 34 9.09 3.11 -5.81
CA ALA A 34 8.65 1.73 -5.98
C ALA A 34 9.84 0.76 -6.04
N GLN A 35 10.89 1.11 -6.79
CA GLN A 35 12.09 0.30 -6.95
C GLN A 35 12.90 0.20 -5.65
N ILE A 36 13.11 1.31 -4.93
CA ILE A 36 13.83 1.28 -3.66
C ILE A 36 13.08 0.46 -2.60
N THR A 37 11.76 0.53 -2.58
CA THR A 37 10.91 -0.27 -1.69
C THR A 37 11.04 -1.77 -2.00
N LEU A 38 11.22 -2.13 -3.28
CA LEU A 38 11.50 -3.52 -3.66
C LEU A 38 12.85 -4.00 -3.12
N VAL A 39 13.85 -3.12 -3.12
CA VAL A 39 15.16 -3.42 -2.53
C VAL A 39 15.03 -3.66 -1.03
N SER A 40 14.31 -2.78 -0.31
CA SER A 40 14.01 -2.97 1.12
C SER A 40 13.33 -4.31 1.39
N ALA A 41 12.33 -4.68 0.56
CA ALA A 41 11.64 -5.97 0.66
C ALA A 41 12.53 -7.19 0.36
N SER A 42 13.70 -6.99 -0.24
CA SER A 42 14.62 -8.04 -0.65
C SER A 42 15.80 -8.23 0.32
N ILE A 43 15.80 -7.50 1.45
CA ILE A 43 16.84 -7.67 2.48
C ILE A 43 16.67 -9.02 3.15
N ASP A 44 17.75 -9.81 3.16
CA ASP A 44 17.77 -11.13 3.77
C ASP A 44 17.64 -11.01 5.30
N PHE A 45 16.75 -11.80 5.88
CA PHE A 45 16.56 -11.91 7.33
C PHE A 45 17.85 -12.27 8.08
N ARG A 46 18.78 -12.97 7.42
CA ARG A 46 20.08 -13.39 7.97
C ARG A 46 21.16 -12.31 7.87
N SER A 47 20.82 -11.12 7.36
CA SER A 47 21.74 -10.00 7.35
C SER A 47 22.20 -9.69 8.78
N PRO A 48 23.50 -9.48 9.02
CA PRO A 48 24.01 -9.21 10.38
C PRO A 48 23.48 -7.91 10.99
N SER A 49 22.94 -7.00 10.16
CA SER A 49 22.32 -5.76 10.63
C SER A 49 20.86 -5.94 11.08
N ILE A 50 20.22 -7.08 10.79
CA ILE A 50 18.84 -7.34 11.18
C ILE A 50 18.83 -7.90 12.61
N THR A 51 18.16 -7.19 13.52
CA THR A 51 18.00 -7.57 14.93
C THR A 51 16.62 -8.13 15.23
N PHE A 52 15.73 -8.13 14.24
CA PHE A 52 14.40 -8.69 14.34
C PHE A 52 14.45 -10.23 14.49
N GLU A 53 13.86 -10.79 15.54
CA GLU A 53 14.05 -12.22 15.86
C GLU A 53 13.03 -13.16 15.18
N ASN A 54 11.80 -12.68 14.95
CA ASN A 54 10.72 -13.53 14.46
C ASN A 54 10.64 -13.52 12.93
N ILE A 55 11.15 -14.58 12.29
CA ILE A 55 11.18 -14.72 10.82
C ILE A 55 9.79 -14.68 10.17
N SER A 56 8.75 -15.22 10.84
CA SER A 56 7.37 -15.20 10.33
C SER A 56 6.84 -13.76 10.29
N ASN A 57 7.10 -12.99 11.35
CA ASN A 57 6.69 -11.59 11.44
C ASN A 57 7.52 -10.69 10.51
N TYR A 58 8.82 -10.97 10.33
CA TYR A 58 9.63 -10.32 9.30
C TYR A 58 9.06 -10.56 7.89
N GLY A 59 8.62 -11.80 7.62
CA GLY A 59 7.91 -12.17 6.39
C GLY A 59 6.68 -11.29 6.10
N VAL A 60 5.91 -10.94 7.13
CA VAL A 60 4.78 -9.99 7.02
C VAL A 60 5.26 -8.62 6.57
N LEU A 61 6.33 -8.09 7.18
CA LEU A 61 6.87 -6.76 6.86
C LEU A 61 7.38 -6.67 5.42
N ILE A 62 8.23 -7.62 5.00
CA ILE A 62 8.75 -7.65 3.62
C ILE A 62 7.65 -7.95 2.61
N GLY A 63 6.62 -8.72 3.00
CA GLY A 63 5.43 -8.96 2.19
C GLY A 63 4.62 -7.69 1.93
N LEU A 64 4.46 -6.84 2.95
CA LEU A 64 3.81 -5.54 2.82
C LEU A 64 4.63 -4.57 1.96
N LEU A 65 5.95 -4.50 2.13
CA LEU A 65 6.85 -3.72 1.25
C LEU A 65 6.77 -4.19 -0.21
N GLY A 66 6.88 -5.51 -0.43
CA GLY A 66 6.79 -6.12 -1.75
C GLY A 66 5.44 -5.86 -2.41
N ARG A 67 4.35 -5.91 -1.64
CA ARG A 67 3.01 -5.54 -2.11
C ARG A 67 2.95 -4.07 -2.53
N MET A 68 3.42 -3.14 -1.70
CA MET A 68 3.45 -1.71 -2.04
C MET A 68 4.22 -1.46 -3.34
N SER A 69 5.46 -1.96 -3.44
CA SER A 69 6.29 -1.81 -4.64
C SER A 69 5.62 -2.35 -5.91
N ARG A 70 5.10 -3.59 -5.85
CA ARG A 70 4.45 -4.22 -7.01
C ARG A 70 3.19 -3.49 -7.44
N LEU A 71 2.40 -3.01 -6.48
CA LEU A 71 1.21 -2.21 -6.77
C LEU A 71 1.60 -0.87 -7.37
N MET A 72 2.63 -0.17 -6.87
CA MET A 72 3.12 1.07 -7.48
C MET A 72 3.58 0.84 -8.93
N LEU A 73 4.43 -0.17 -9.17
CA LEU A 73 4.89 -0.50 -10.52
C LEU A 73 3.74 -0.90 -11.47
N THR A 74 2.70 -1.54 -10.95
CA THR A 74 1.48 -1.85 -11.71
C THR A 74 0.68 -0.58 -11.98
N ASN A 75 0.56 0.30 -10.99
CA ASN A 75 -0.16 1.55 -11.11
C ASN A 75 0.44 2.44 -12.19
N MET A 76 1.77 2.46 -12.29
CA MET A 76 2.47 3.17 -13.37
C MET A 76 2.11 2.68 -14.77
N LYS A 77 1.93 1.36 -14.94
CA LYS A 77 1.52 0.79 -16.23
C LYS A 77 0.10 1.20 -16.60
N LEU A 78 -0.77 1.33 -15.60
CA LEU A 78 -2.16 1.77 -15.80
C LEU A 78 -2.24 3.28 -16.00
N SER A 79 -1.40 4.04 -15.31
CA SER A 79 -1.34 5.49 -15.39
C SER A 79 -0.44 6.00 -16.51
N SER A 80 -0.06 5.13 -17.46
CA SER A 80 0.70 5.53 -18.64
C SER A 80 -0.04 6.63 -19.38
N GLU A 81 0.70 7.65 -19.84
CA GLU A 81 0.12 8.86 -20.45
C GLU A 81 -0.77 9.69 -19.50
N GLY A 82 -0.83 9.32 -18.22
CA GLY A 82 -1.60 10.01 -17.19
C GLY A 82 -3.09 9.69 -17.21
N LEU A 83 -3.50 8.58 -17.83
CA LEU A 83 -4.89 8.12 -17.92
C LEU A 83 -5.31 7.24 -16.72
N SER A 84 -6.53 6.70 -16.78
CA SER A 84 -7.11 5.73 -15.84
C SER A 84 -7.10 6.18 -14.37
N GLY A 85 -7.30 7.48 -14.14
CA GLY A 85 -7.25 8.11 -12.81
C GLY A 85 -8.18 7.49 -11.77
N GLU A 86 -9.33 6.96 -12.20
CA GLU A 86 -10.30 6.26 -11.34
C GLU A 86 -9.76 4.90 -10.88
N SER A 87 -9.11 4.16 -11.78
CA SER A 87 -8.55 2.85 -11.52
C SER A 87 -7.27 2.94 -10.68
N THR A 88 -6.46 3.95 -10.93
CA THR A 88 -5.20 4.16 -10.21
C THR A 88 -5.45 4.57 -8.75
N LEU A 89 -6.52 5.31 -8.47
CA LEU A 89 -6.97 5.61 -7.11
C LEU A 89 -7.38 4.36 -6.30
N ILE A 90 -7.92 3.33 -6.95
CA ILE A 90 -8.22 2.05 -6.29
C ILE A 90 -6.93 1.38 -5.84
N ILE A 91 -5.90 1.41 -6.69
CA ILE A 91 -4.59 0.83 -6.40
C ILE A 91 -3.86 1.64 -5.32
N ASP A 92 -3.89 2.97 -5.40
CA ASP A 92 -3.36 3.86 -4.36
C ASP A 92 -3.97 3.55 -3.00
N ARG A 93 -5.28 3.31 -2.93
CA ARG A 93 -5.95 2.94 -1.68
C ARG A 93 -5.39 1.64 -1.10
N CYS A 94 -5.07 0.64 -1.92
CA CYS A 94 -4.43 -0.61 -1.49
C CYS A 94 -2.96 -0.42 -1.07
N ILE A 95 -2.21 0.46 -1.75
CA ILE A 95 -0.83 0.81 -1.38
C ILE A 95 -0.83 1.49 0.00
N ASN A 96 -1.69 2.49 0.18
CA ASN A 96 -1.81 3.25 1.42
C ASN A 96 -2.20 2.35 2.60
N GLU A 97 -3.12 1.40 2.40
CA GLU A 97 -3.46 0.42 3.43
C GLU A 97 -2.25 -0.41 3.88
N SER A 98 -1.46 -0.87 2.91
CA SER A 98 -0.27 -1.68 3.18
C SER A 98 0.79 -0.87 3.94
N ALA A 99 0.97 0.40 3.57
CA ALA A 99 1.88 1.33 4.25
C ALA A 99 1.46 1.58 5.71
N ILE A 100 0.19 1.89 5.94
CA ILE A 100 -0.36 2.16 7.28
C ILE A 100 -0.25 0.92 8.17
N ILE A 101 -0.60 -0.27 7.65
CA ILE A 101 -0.48 -1.51 8.40
C ILE A 101 0.97 -1.79 8.77
N LEU A 102 1.90 -1.62 7.83
CA LEU A 102 3.33 -1.82 8.10
C LEU A 102 3.82 -0.86 9.19
N MET A 103 3.55 0.43 9.05
CA MET A 103 3.95 1.43 10.05
C MET A 103 3.36 1.10 11.42
N TRP A 104 2.09 0.70 11.48
CA TRP A 104 1.42 0.32 12.72
C TRP A 104 2.08 -0.90 13.39
N LEU A 105 2.37 -1.97 12.63
CA LEU A 105 3.10 -3.14 13.14
C LEU A 105 4.48 -2.74 13.68
N CYS A 106 5.19 -1.87 12.94
CA CYS A 106 6.51 -1.36 13.32
C CYS A 106 6.47 -0.41 14.53
N THR A 107 5.36 0.29 14.79
CA THR A 107 5.18 1.09 16.01
C THR A 107 4.94 0.21 17.23
N LYS A 108 4.27 -0.93 17.07
CA LYS A 108 3.98 -1.83 18.19
C LYS A 108 5.17 -2.71 18.59
N LYS A 109 5.95 -3.19 17.61
CA LYS A 109 7.12 -4.08 17.80
C LYS A 109 6.83 -5.26 18.74
N ASP A 110 5.62 -5.83 18.66
CA ASP A 110 5.18 -6.91 19.54
C ASP A 110 4.44 -7.99 18.71
N ASP A 111 4.88 -9.24 18.89
CA ASP A 111 4.40 -10.45 18.23
C ASP A 111 2.88 -10.64 18.32
N GLN A 112 2.25 -10.17 19.40
CA GLN A 112 0.79 -10.21 19.56
C GLN A 112 0.09 -9.44 18.44
N TYR A 113 0.61 -8.29 18.01
CA TYR A 113 -0.02 -7.47 16.97
C TYR A 113 0.14 -8.11 15.59
N PHE A 114 1.26 -8.77 15.33
CA PHE A 114 1.42 -9.61 14.14
C PHE A 114 0.44 -10.80 14.16
N ASN A 115 0.23 -11.41 15.32
CA ASN A 115 -0.76 -12.49 15.46
C ASN A 115 -2.19 -11.98 15.26
N ILE A 116 -2.52 -10.77 15.71
CA ILE A 116 -3.81 -10.12 15.42
C ILE A 116 -3.96 -9.89 13.90
N PHE A 117 -2.95 -9.35 13.24
CA PHE A 117 -2.94 -9.15 11.78
C PHE A 117 -3.14 -10.48 11.02
N LYS A 118 -2.35 -11.50 11.33
CA LYS A 118 -2.46 -12.85 10.73
C LYS A 118 -3.85 -13.46 10.98
N SER A 119 -4.34 -13.37 12.21
CA SER A 119 -5.66 -13.90 12.60
C SER A 119 -6.80 -13.24 11.83
N LYS A 120 -6.70 -11.93 11.55
CA LYS A 120 -7.72 -11.22 10.77
C LYS A 120 -7.89 -11.80 9.37
N GLY A 121 -6.77 -12.14 8.70
CA GLY A 121 -6.79 -12.78 7.38
C GLY A 121 -7.30 -14.22 7.44
N LEU A 122 -6.73 -15.03 8.34
CA LEU A 122 -7.02 -16.46 8.46
C LEU A 122 -8.45 -16.76 8.94
N PHE A 123 -9.13 -15.81 9.58
CA PHE A 123 -10.50 -16.02 10.02
C PHE A 123 -11.47 -16.29 8.86
N SER A 124 -11.26 -15.65 7.71
CA SER A 124 -12.05 -15.93 6.51
C SER A 124 -11.77 -17.34 5.97
N ASP A 125 -10.52 -17.78 6.02
CA ASP A 125 -10.12 -19.14 5.63
C ASP A 125 -10.75 -20.20 6.55
N LEU A 126 -10.81 -19.94 7.86
CA LEU A 126 -11.50 -20.84 8.81
C LEU A 126 -13.00 -20.93 8.53
N LYS A 127 -13.65 -19.82 8.20
CA LYS A 127 -15.06 -19.84 7.79
C LYS A 127 -15.25 -20.70 6.53
N LEU A 128 -14.41 -20.49 5.52
CA LEU A 128 -14.47 -21.27 4.29
C LEU A 128 -14.22 -22.76 4.55
N LYS A 129 -13.24 -23.10 5.39
CA LYS A 129 -12.96 -24.48 5.82
C LYS A 129 -14.21 -25.13 6.43
N SER A 130 -14.89 -24.43 7.34
CA SER A 130 -16.10 -24.92 7.98
C SER A 130 -17.22 -25.17 6.98
N GLU A 131 -17.44 -24.26 6.03
CA GLU A 131 -18.47 -24.42 5.00
C GLU A 131 -18.15 -25.57 4.04
N ILE A 132 -16.89 -25.74 3.65
CA ILE A 132 -16.46 -26.88 2.84
C ILE A 132 -16.71 -28.20 3.58
N GLN A 133 -16.39 -28.27 4.87
CA GLN A 133 -16.60 -29.48 5.68
C GLN A 133 -18.10 -29.85 5.77
N LYS A 134 -18.97 -28.87 6.05
CA LYS A 134 -20.43 -29.08 6.03
C LYS A 134 -20.92 -29.61 4.69
N ASN A 135 -20.39 -29.07 3.59
CA ASN A 135 -20.77 -29.50 2.24
C ASN A 135 -20.35 -30.94 1.94
N ILE A 136 -19.16 -31.36 2.40
CA ILE A 136 -18.69 -32.74 2.29
C ILE A 136 -19.58 -33.68 3.10
N GLU A 137 -19.92 -33.30 4.33
CA GLU A 137 -20.82 -34.07 5.21
C GLU A 137 -22.22 -34.22 4.60
N ALA A 138 -22.78 -33.14 4.05
CA ALA A 138 -24.07 -33.15 3.36
C ALA A 138 -24.07 -34.09 2.14
N ARG A 139 -22.91 -34.30 1.51
CA ARG A 139 -22.70 -35.28 0.44
C ARG A 139 -22.20 -36.64 0.95
N LYS A 140 -22.44 -36.97 2.22
CA LYS A 140 -22.08 -38.25 2.85
C LYS A 140 -20.60 -38.60 2.70
N GLY A 141 -19.73 -37.60 2.81
CA GLY A 141 -18.28 -37.75 2.69
C GLY A 141 -17.74 -37.68 1.26
N ASN A 142 -18.58 -37.47 0.25
CA ASN A 142 -18.11 -37.30 -1.13
C ASN A 142 -17.44 -35.92 -1.32
N GLN A 143 -16.12 -35.91 -1.15
CA GLN A 143 -15.27 -34.73 -1.29
C GLN A 143 -14.93 -34.45 -2.76
N LEU A 144 -15.13 -33.19 -3.20
CA LEU A 144 -14.80 -32.77 -4.55
C LEU A 144 -13.29 -32.44 -4.67
N PRO A 145 -12.68 -32.59 -5.87
CA PRO A 145 -11.27 -32.25 -6.08
C PRO A 145 -10.91 -30.79 -5.74
N ILE A 146 -11.81 -29.84 -6.04
CA ILE A 146 -11.60 -28.43 -5.70
C ILE A 146 -11.58 -28.21 -4.18
N GLU A 147 -12.42 -28.90 -3.43
CA GLU A 147 -12.48 -28.82 -1.97
C GLU A 147 -11.21 -29.36 -1.33
N ASN A 148 -10.69 -30.49 -1.84
CA ASN A 148 -9.40 -31.00 -1.40
C ASN A 148 -8.27 -29.99 -1.63
N ARG A 149 -8.23 -29.33 -2.81
CA ARG A 149 -7.23 -28.28 -3.07
C ARG A 149 -7.39 -27.08 -2.13
N MET A 150 -8.62 -26.61 -1.92
CA MET A 150 -8.89 -25.49 -1.01
C MET A 150 -8.51 -25.83 0.44
N LEU A 151 -8.91 -27.00 0.94
CA LEU A 151 -8.57 -27.44 2.29
C LEU A 151 -7.06 -27.63 2.49
N LYS A 152 -6.34 -28.12 1.48
CA LYS A 152 -4.86 -28.18 1.51
C LYS A 152 -4.25 -26.78 1.59
N SER A 153 -4.73 -25.84 0.78
CA SER A 153 -4.27 -24.44 0.81
C SER A 153 -4.52 -23.80 2.18
N ILE A 154 -5.73 -23.94 2.73
CA ILE A 154 -6.07 -23.39 4.06
C ILE A 154 -5.19 -24.02 5.13
N SER A 155 -5.03 -25.35 5.12
CA SER A 155 -4.21 -26.06 6.11
C SER A 155 -2.74 -25.66 6.05
N HIS A 156 -2.22 -25.41 4.85
CA HIS A 156 -0.87 -24.91 4.66
C HIS A 156 -0.65 -23.55 5.32
N TYR A 157 -1.51 -22.56 5.05
CA TYR A 157 -1.37 -21.23 5.66
C TYR A 157 -1.64 -21.22 7.16
N LEU A 158 -2.57 -22.04 7.66
CA LEU A 158 -2.76 -22.22 9.11
C LEU A 158 -1.48 -22.75 9.76
N SER A 159 -0.85 -23.77 9.17
CA SER A 159 0.42 -24.33 9.65
C SER A 159 1.55 -23.31 9.62
N GLU A 160 1.73 -22.56 8.53
CA GLU A 160 2.81 -21.57 8.41
C GLU A 160 2.62 -20.35 9.33
N SER A 161 1.38 -20.02 9.68
CA SER A 161 1.09 -18.86 10.52
C SER A 161 1.62 -18.97 11.95
N GLY A 162 1.79 -20.21 12.44
CA GLY A 162 2.13 -20.52 13.83
C GLY A 162 0.99 -20.25 14.83
N ILE A 163 -0.24 -20.02 14.36
CA ILE A 163 -1.40 -19.67 15.19
C ILE A 163 -2.46 -20.76 15.07
N ASN A 164 -3.01 -21.21 16.20
CA ASN A 164 -4.09 -22.21 16.21
C ASN A 164 -5.48 -21.57 16.00
N GLU A 165 -6.49 -22.41 15.72
CA GLU A 165 -7.85 -21.94 15.40
C GLU A 165 -8.50 -21.14 16.54
N ASP A 166 -8.24 -21.48 17.80
CA ASP A 166 -8.80 -20.80 18.96
C ASP A 166 -8.17 -19.41 19.17
N GLN A 167 -6.87 -19.30 18.93
CA GLN A 167 -6.17 -18.02 18.86
C GLN A 167 -6.73 -17.16 17.72
N ILE A 168 -6.96 -17.71 16.53
CA ILE A 168 -7.54 -16.96 15.41
C ILE A 168 -8.91 -16.39 15.79
N LYS A 169 -9.81 -17.23 16.35
CA LYS A 169 -11.16 -16.81 16.78
C LYS A 169 -11.11 -15.71 17.84
N SER A 170 -10.18 -15.80 18.80
CA SER A 170 -10.06 -14.84 19.90
C SER A 170 -9.36 -13.53 19.53
N LEU A 171 -8.50 -13.54 18.50
CA LEU A 171 -7.72 -12.36 18.10
C LEU A 171 -8.31 -11.60 16.91
N GLN A 172 -9.09 -12.23 16.02
CA GLN A 172 -9.55 -11.60 14.77
C GLN A 172 -10.37 -10.31 14.98
N SER A 173 -11.10 -10.21 16.09
CA SER A 173 -11.91 -9.03 16.44
C SER A 173 -11.09 -7.90 17.07
N LYS A 174 -9.84 -8.18 17.46
CA LYS A 174 -8.94 -7.21 18.12
C LYS A 174 -8.17 -6.34 17.13
N MET A 175 -8.25 -6.63 15.82
CA MET A 175 -7.60 -5.81 14.80
C MET A 175 -8.25 -4.42 14.79
N PRO A 176 -7.49 -3.34 15.06
CA PRO A 176 -8.04 -2.00 14.98
C PRO A 176 -8.55 -1.70 13.56
N ASN A 177 -9.48 -0.77 13.45
CA ASN A 177 -9.82 -0.24 12.13
C ASN A 177 -8.73 0.73 11.65
N MET A 178 -8.75 1.06 10.35
CA MET A 178 -7.73 1.92 9.75
C MET A 178 -7.61 3.30 10.41
N ARG A 179 -8.72 3.88 10.87
CA ARG A 179 -8.69 5.16 11.59
C ARG A 179 -7.91 5.06 12.89
N GLN A 180 -8.13 3.99 13.66
CA GLN A 180 -7.40 3.73 14.90
C GLN A 180 -5.90 3.52 14.64
N MET A 181 -5.55 2.71 13.64
CA MET A 181 -4.13 2.52 13.25
C MET A 181 -3.45 3.84 12.89
N MET A 182 -4.11 4.67 12.08
CA MET A 182 -3.59 5.98 11.68
C MET A 182 -3.33 6.90 12.88
N ILE A 183 -4.26 6.96 13.82
CA ILE A 183 -4.09 7.75 15.06
C ILE A 183 -2.92 7.21 15.88
N GLU A 184 -2.79 5.89 15.99
CA GLU A 184 -1.70 5.26 16.75
C GLU A 184 -0.32 5.49 16.15
N ILE A 185 -0.21 5.70 14.83
CA ILE A 185 1.05 6.09 14.16
C ILE A 185 1.22 7.62 14.05
N GLY A 186 0.41 8.40 14.76
CA GLY A 186 0.55 9.86 14.87
C GLY A 186 -0.12 10.67 13.74
N MET A 187 -0.97 10.05 12.92
CA MET A 187 -1.75 10.76 11.91
C MET A 187 -3.09 11.24 12.47
N ASP A 188 -3.51 12.45 12.09
CA ASP A 188 -4.77 13.02 12.54
C ASP A 188 -6.01 12.50 11.76
N SER A 189 -7.19 12.96 12.15
CA SER A 189 -8.46 12.61 11.50
C SER A 189 -8.57 13.11 10.05
N THR A 190 -7.88 14.18 9.70
CA THR A 190 -7.86 14.72 8.34
C THR A 190 -7.12 13.78 7.42
N HIS A 191 -5.98 13.24 7.86
CA HIS A 191 -5.24 12.21 7.13
C HIS A 191 -6.13 10.99 6.84
N TYR A 192 -6.83 10.48 7.85
CA TYR A 192 -7.78 9.37 7.65
C TYR A 192 -8.87 9.71 6.62
N THR A 193 -9.42 10.92 6.71
CA THR A 193 -10.50 11.35 5.81
C THR A 193 -10.01 11.41 4.37
N VAL A 194 -8.86 12.01 4.11
CA VAL A 194 -8.32 12.19 2.76
C VAL A 194 -7.81 10.87 2.18
N ILE A 195 -6.95 10.16 2.91
CA ILE A 195 -6.25 8.97 2.41
C ILE A 195 -7.19 7.77 2.32
N MET A 196 -8.07 7.60 3.31
CA MET A 196 -8.86 6.38 3.45
C MET A 196 -10.31 6.58 3.04
N ASN A 197 -11.00 7.57 3.60
CA ASN A 197 -12.44 7.74 3.34
C ASN A 197 -12.69 8.22 1.90
N ILE A 198 -12.10 9.35 1.53
CA ILE A 198 -12.20 9.92 0.17
C ILE A 198 -11.47 9.00 -0.84
N GLY A 199 -10.29 8.46 -0.48
CA GLY A 199 -9.57 7.51 -1.32
C GLY A 199 -10.38 6.25 -1.67
N SER A 200 -11.28 5.81 -0.79
CA SER A 200 -12.18 4.67 -1.03
C SER A 200 -13.39 4.99 -1.91
N HIS A 201 -13.61 6.23 -2.34
CA HIS A 201 -14.76 6.58 -3.20
C HIS A 201 -14.80 5.76 -4.50
N ASN A 202 -13.66 5.60 -5.19
CA ASN A 202 -13.57 4.81 -6.41
C ASN A 202 -13.67 3.30 -6.14
N LEU A 203 -13.25 2.84 -4.95
CA LEU A 203 -13.38 1.44 -4.55
C LEU A 203 -14.85 1.03 -4.35
N HIS A 204 -15.67 1.93 -3.81
CA HIS A 204 -17.07 1.64 -3.44
C HIS A 204 -18.10 2.18 -4.45
N GLY A 205 -17.68 2.91 -5.48
CA GLY A 205 -18.59 3.53 -6.43
C GLY A 205 -19.52 4.55 -5.76
N THR A 206 -18.98 5.37 -4.85
CA THR A 206 -19.79 6.41 -4.19
C THR A 206 -20.31 7.41 -5.22
N TRP A 207 -21.39 8.13 -4.88
CA TRP A 207 -21.98 9.12 -5.78
C TRP A 207 -20.96 10.13 -6.33
N THR A 208 -20.04 10.62 -5.48
CA THR A 208 -18.95 11.52 -5.91
C THR A 208 -18.04 10.88 -6.95
N ALA A 209 -17.60 9.63 -6.75
CA ALA A 209 -16.79 8.93 -7.74
C ALA A 209 -17.55 8.68 -9.05
N LEU A 210 -18.83 8.26 -8.97
CA LEU A 210 -19.69 8.04 -10.14
C LEU A 210 -19.83 9.33 -10.96
N LYS A 211 -20.18 10.44 -10.31
CA LYS A 211 -20.35 11.74 -10.96
C LYS A 211 -19.02 12.27 -11.52
N GLN A 212 -17.91 12.05 -10.80
CA GLN A 212 -16.59 12.53 -11.23
C GLN A 212 -16.04 11.74 -12.43
N ASN A 213 -16.17 10.41 -12.43
CA ASN A 213 -15.42 9.55 -13.36
C ASN A 213 -16.28 8.82 -14.39
N TYR A 214 -17.57 8.55 -14.11
CA TYR A 214 -18.34 7.59 -14.91
C TYR A 214 -19.49 8.21 -15.69
N TYR A 215 -20.12 9.28 -15.21
CA TYR A 215 -21.22 9.91 -15.93
C TYR A 215 -21.21 11.44 -15.86
N GLY A 216 -21.84 12.06 -16.84
CA GLY A 216 -22.06 13.51 -16.94
C GLY A 216 -23.53 13.84 -17.14
N GLU A 217 -23.88 15.09 -16.86
CA GLU A 217 -25.20 15.66 -17.16
C GLU A 217 -24.98 16.93 -17.98
N LYS A 218 -25.67 17.05 -19.12
CA LYS A 218 -25.65 18.25 -19.96
C LYS A 218 -26.99 18.40 -20.67
N ASP A 219 -27.55 19.61 -20.65
CA ASP A 219 -28.81 19.96 -21.33
C ASP A 219 -29.97 18.98 -21.03
N GLY A 220 -30.11 18.59 -19.76
CA GLY A 220 -31.13 17.64 -19.29
C GLY A 220 -30.88 16.16 -19.66
N THR A 221 -29.75 15.85 -20.28
CA THR A 221 -29.37 14.49 -20.68
C THR A 221 -28.25 13.93 -19.80
N VAL A 222 -28.33 12.64 -19.46
CA VAL A 222 -27.29 11.88 -18.77
C VAL A 222 -26.50 11.05 -19.78
N PHE A 223 -25.18 11.05 -19.70
CA PHE A 223 -24.31 10.27 -20.57
C PHE A 223 -23.15 9.63 -19.81
N ILE A 224 -22.65 8.51 -20.31
CA ILE A 224 -21.45 7.85 -19.78
C ILE A 224 -20.22 8.57 -20.30
N LYS A 225 -19.25 8.79 -19.42
CA LYS A 225 -17.96 9.39 -19.78
C LYS A 225 -17.08 8.37 -20.50
N ASP A 226 -16.32 8.83 -21.48
CA ASP A 226 -15.34 7.97 -22.16
C ASP A 226 -14.22 7.55 -21.20
N LEU A 227 -13.62 6.38 -21.49
CA LEU A 227 -12.56 5.78 -20.67
C LEU A 227 -11.33 6.69 -20.49
N ASN A 228 -11.08 7.60 -21.43
CA ASN A 228 -9.90 8.48 -21.41
C ASN A 228 -10.15 9.82 -20.72
N THR A 229 -11.29 9.99 -20.04
CA THR A 229 -11.65 11.27 -19.39
C THR A 229 -11.10 11.41 -17.98
N SER A 230 -10.73 10.30 -17.33
CA SER A 230 -10.17 10.34 -15.97
C SER A 230 -8.65 10.39 -16.01
N ASN A 231 -8.11 11.51 -15.57
CA ASN A 231 -6.66 11.72 -15.50
C ASN A 231 -6.13 11.35 -14.12
N THR A 232 -5.02 10.61 -14.10
CA THR A 232 -4.20 10.43 -12.89
C THR A 232 -3.62 11.77 -12.48
N HIS A 233 -3.99 12.23 -11.29
CA HIS A 233 -3.58 13.53 -10.76
C HIS A 233 -2.15 13.46 -10.18
N ILE A 234 -1.35 14.53 -10.30
CA ILE A 234 0.03 14.54 -9.79
C ILE A 234 0.13 14.22 -8.29
N ASN A 235 -0.82 14.71 -7.50
CA ASN A 235 -0.88 14.44 -6.06
C ASN A 235 -1.02 12.95 -5.73
N GLN A 236 -1.55 12.12 -6.64
CA GLN A 236 -1.59 10.67 -6.43
C GLN A 236 -0.18 10.10 -6.34
N TYR A 237 0.69 10.45 -7.30
CA TYR A 237 2.10 10.05 -7.29
C TYR A 237 2.84 10.56 -6.04
N ILE A 238 2.68 11.84 -5.72
CA ILE A 238 3.41 12.48 -4.63
C ILE A 238 3.02 11.90 -3.27
N GLN A 239 1.72 11.81 -2.97
CA GLN A 239 1.25 11.42 -1.64
C GLN A 239 1.55 9.96 -1.35
N VAL A 240 1.34 9.07 -2.32
CA VAL A 240 1.67 7.65 -2.17
C VAL A 240 3.17 7.46 -2.03
N ALA A 241 3.99 8.16 -2.81
CA ALA A 241 5.45 8.10 -2.66
C ALA A 241 5.90 8.51 -1.26
N ILE A 242 5.38 9.62 -0.72
CA ILE A 242 5.69 10.07 0.65
C ILE A 242 5.32 9.01 1.67
N LEU A 243 4.10 8.46 1.60
CA LEU A 243 3.62 7.48 2.57
C LEU A 243 4.43 6.16 2.52
N VAL A 244 4.81 5.73 1.32
CA VAL A 244 5.66 4.54 1.14
C VAL A 244 7.08 4.79 1.65
N ILE A 245 7.62 6.00 1.49
CA ILE A 245 8.91 6.37 2.10
C ILE A 245 8.84 6.28 3.62
N GLU A 246 7.77 6.80 4.25
CA GLU A 246 7.57 6.67 5.71
C GLU A 246 7.48 5.21 6.14
N ALA A 247 6.78 4.36 5.37
CA ALA A 247 6.73 2.94 5.64
C ALA A 247 8.11 2.26 5.54
N ASN A 248 8.96 2.65 4.59
CA ASN A 248 10.34 2.17 4.54
C ASN A 248 11.14 2.60 5.78
N ILE A 249 11.02 3.86 6.19
CA ILE A 249 11.69 4.36 7.40
C ILE A 249 11.27 3.56 8.63
N ALA A 250 9.95 3.35 8.80
CA ALA A 250 9.40 2.56 9.90
C ALA A 250 9.88 1.10 9.87
N PHE A 251 9.98 0.50 8.68
CA PHE A 251 10.54 -0.84 8.53
C PHE A 251 11.99 -0.90 9.03
N PHE A 252 12.85 0.00 8.56
CA PHE A 252 14.26 0.00 8.95
C PHE A 252 14.45 0.27 10.44
N ASP A 253 13.67 1.17 11.04
CA ASP A 253 13.68 1.44 12.49
C ASP A 253 13.19 0.23 13.31
N CYS A 254 12.32 -0.59 12.72
CA CYS A 254 11.78 -1.78 13.37
C CYS A 254 12.75 -2.96 13.34
N VAL A 255 13.48 -3.14 12.24
CA VAL A 255 14.24 -4.37 11.98
C VAL A 255 15.75 -4.23 12.14
N ILE A 256 16.27 -3.01 12.23
CA ILE A 256 17.69 -2.70 12.47
C ILE A 256 17.78 -1.95 13.79
N ASP A 257 18.78 -2.28 14.62
CA ASP A 257 19.10 -1.50 15.82
C ASP A 257 19.59 -0.08 15.44
N SER A 258 19.76 0.82 16.41
CA SER A 258 20.22 2.20 16.21
C SER A 258 21.70 2.34 15.76
N SER A 259 22.15 1.46 14.87
CA SER A 259 23.47 1.39 14.29
C SER A 259 23.69 2.45 13.20
N GLU A 260 24.92 2.55 12.69
CA GLU A 260 25.24 3.47 11.59
C GLU A 260 24.48 3.13 10.32
N GLU A 261 24.19 1.85 10.08
CA GLU A 261 23.41 1.37 8.94
C GLU A 261 21.99 1.95 8.93
N PHE A 262 21.30 1.96 10.08
CA PHE A 262 19.98 2.61 10.18
C PHE A 262 20.08 4.10 9.82
N LYS A 263 21.09 4.81 10.32
CA LYS A 263 21.29 6.24 10.04
C LYS A 263 21.51 6.49 8.53
N SER A 264 22.23 5.62 7.84
CA SER A 264 22.42 5.70 6.39
C SER A 264 21.11 5.55 5.63
N PHE A 265 20.32 4.50 5.94
CA PHE A 265 19.01 4.32 5.30
C PHE A 265 18.05 5.47 5.61
N TYR A 266 17.96 5.87 6.88
CA TYR A 266 17.14 6.98 7.33
C TYR A 266 17.47 8.27 6.56
N THR A 267 18.75 8.62 6.47
CA THR A 267 19.22 9.82 5.76
C THR A 267 18.86 9.77 4.29
N MET A 268 19.06 8.61 3.65
CA MET A 268 18.70 8.42 2.25
C MET A 268 17.18 8.58 2.03
N PHE A 269 16.33 7.88 2.79
CA PHE A 269 14.88 8.00 2.65
C PHE A 269 14.38 9.43 2.94
N LYS A 270 14.96 10.10 3.94
CA LYS A 270 14.66 11.49 4.24
C LYS A 270 15.00 12.41 3.07
N SER A 271 16.18 12.25 2.46
CA SER A 271 16.57 13.02 1.26
C SER A 271 15.62 12.78 0.08
N ILE A 272 15.23 11.53 -0.16
CA ILE A 272 14.23 11.18 -1.19
C ILE A 272 12.90 11.90 -0.92
N LYS A 273 12.42 11.86 0.34
CA LYS A 273 11.18 12.54 0.74
C LYS A 273 11.28 14.05 0.51
N GLU A 274 12.40 14.67 0.85
CA GLU A 274 12.63 16.10 0.66
C GLU A 274 12.54 16.50 -0.83
N GLU A 275 13.11 15.72 -1.74
CA GLU A 275 12.99 15.97 -3.18
C GLU A 275 11.56 15.78 -3.70
N VAL A 276 10.83 14.75 -3.25
CA VAL A 276 9.41 14.56 -3.60
C VAL A 276 8.55 15.74 -3.10
N LEU A 277 8.82 16.23 -1.88
CA LEU A 277 8.13 17.39 -1.31
C LEU A 277 8.45 18.69 -2.06
N LYS A 278 9.68 18.85 -2.54
CA LYS A 278 10.08 20.00 -3.37
C LYS A 278 9.26 20.05 -4.66
N ILE A 279 9.01 18.91 -5.32
CA ILE A 279 8.15 18.84 -6.51
C ILE A 279 6.73 19.29 -6.17
N ARG A 280 6.17 18.79 -5.06
CA ARG A 280 4.84 19.23 -4.58
C ARG A 280 4.79 20.74 -4.42
N ASN A 281 5.76 21.32 -3.70
CA ASN A 281 5.78 22.75 -3.42
C ASN A 281 5.92 23.60 -4.69
N LEU A 282 6.68 23.12 -5.69
CA LEU A 282 6.80 23.79 -6.98
C LEU A 282 5.50 23.71 -7.79
N TYR A 283 4.84 22.55 -7.79
CA TYR A 283 3.53 22.38 -8.43
C TYR A 283 2.47 23.30 -7.81
N GLU A 284 2.34 23.32 -6.48
CA GLU A 284 1.38 24.19 -5.76
C GLU A 284 1.61 25.68 -6.06
N LYS A 285 2.87 26.11 -6.14
CA LYS A 285 3.21 27.48 -6.56
C LYS A 285 2.81 27.77 -7.99
N SER A 286 2.93 26.80 -8.90
CA SER A 286 2.57 27.00 -10.31
C SER A 286 1.07 27.17 -10.53
N ILE A 287 0.23 26.56 -9.70
CA ILE A 287 -1.24 26.68 -9.78
C ILE A 287 -1.80 27.86 -8.98
N SER A 288 -1.04 28.38 -8.00
CA SER A 288 -1.45 29.53 -7.17
C SER A 288 -1.25 30.89 -7.85
N VAL A 289 -0.59 30.93 -9.02
CA VAL A 289 -0.30 32.14 -9.80
C VAL A 289 -1.32 32.35 -10.93
N VAL A 290 -2.37 31.51 -10.99
CA VAL A 290 -3.46 31.57 -11.97
C VAL A 290 -4.73 32.11 -11.33
#